data_AF-A0A2N5W0S7-F1
#
_entry.id   AF-A0A2N5W0S7-F1
#
_cell.length_a   1.000
_cell.length_b   1.000
_cell.length_c   1.000
_cell.angle_alpha   90.00
_cell.angle_beta   90.00
_cell.angle_gamma   90.00
#
_symmetry.space_group_name_H-M   'P 1'
#
loop_
_entity.id
_entity.type
_entity.pdbx_description
1 polymer ?
#
loop_
_entity_poly.entity_id
_entity_poly.type
_entity_poly.pdbx_seq_one_letter_code
_entity_poly.pdbx_strand_id
1 'polypeptide(L)'
;MSQKGRISLVGAIDSICHHSNHPISPKAIKLLQDLNSFSTIQIDEPEFERRLNAFSHLNHADDASHSKLAPKEWELLIQHSLFQIRDPDELSLRGSAASALCRFLELAESNPDSEVQMTLKVVMIPSLKKALRSKLEIIRQEVLTVLACAVAKQFPAVSELKEMRCLLVKGDKEAKYIYHIQAHRRIWALRRLCNETEAGRLRSKVLLHMFVPLLTHNFLPKDS
;
A
#
# COMPACT_ATOMS: atom_id res chain seq x y z
N MET A 1 -16.28 -3.12 5.46
CA MET A 1 -16.79 -4.40 4.92
C MET A 1 -16.82 -5.36 6.10
N SER A 2 -17.95 -6.03 6.36
CA SER A 2 -18.08 -6.92 7.51
C SER A 2 -17.26 -8.21 7.34
N GLN A 3 -16.91 -8.88 8.43
CA GLN A 3 -16.23 -10.19 8.43
C GLN A 3 -16.95 -11.21 7.55
N LYS A 4 -18.26 -11.38 7.78
CA LYS A 4 -19.10 -12.30 6.99
C LYS A 4 -19.00 -11.97 5.50
N GLY A 5 -19.03 -10.68 5.15
CA GLY A 5 -18.82 -10.23 3.77
C GLY A 5 -17.46 -10.62 3.19
N ARG A 6 -16.37 -10.56 3.98
CA ARG A 6 -15.02 -10.96 3.52
C ARG A 6 -14.91 -12.46 3.29
N ILE A 7 -15.39 -13.26 4.24
CA ILE A 7 -15.37 -14.72 4.12
C ILE A 7 -16.24 -15.17 2.94
N SER A 8 -17.45 -14.62 2.80
CA SER A 8 -18.33 -14.93 1.67
C SER A 8 -17.72 -14.50 0.32
N LEU A 9 -17.03 -13.35 0.27
CA LEU A 9 -16.37 -12.90 -0.96
C LEU A 9 -15.22 -13.82 -1.37
N VAL A 10 -14.39 -14.25 -0.41
CA VAL A 10 -13.32 -15.22 -0.69
C VAL A 10 -13.90 -16.56 -1.14
N GLY A 11 -14.97 -17.04 -0.48
CA GLY A 11 -15.67 -18.27 -0.89
C GLY A 11 -16.31 -18.16 -2.28
N ALA A 12 -16.83 -16.99 -2.65
CA ALA A 12 -17.36 -16.75 -3.99
C ALA A 12 -16.26 -16.76 -5.06
N ILE A 13 -15.11 -16.12 -4.78
CA ILE A 13 -13.93 -16.17 -5.67
C ILE A 13 -13.50 -17.63 -5.87
N ASP A 14 -13.39 -18.39 -4.78
CA ASP A 14 -13.01 -19.81 -4.82
C ASP A 14 -13.98 -20.63 -5.68
N SER A 15 -15.28 -20.45 -5.49
CA SER A 15 -16.32 -21.12 -6.27
C SER A 15 -16.26 -20.75 -7.76
N ILE A 16 -16.05 -19.47 -8.08
CA ILE A 16 -15.92 -18.99 -9.47
C ILE A 16 -14.71 -19.65 -10.15
N CYS A 17 -13.59 -19.76 -9.45
CA CYS A 17 -12.38 -20.40 -9.99
C CYS A 17 -12.61 -21.88 -10.31
N HIS A 18 -13.33 -22.60 -9.45
CA HIS A 18 -13.66 -24.02 -9.67
C HIS A 18 -14.62 -24.24 -10.85
N HIS A 19 -15.58 -23.33 -11.08
CA HIS A 19 -16.62 -23.51 -12.09
C HIS A 19 -16.35 -22.84 -13.44
N SER A 20 -15.52 -21.80 -13.48
CA SER A 20 -15.42 -20.91 -14.66
C SER A 20 -14.09 -21.02 -15.40
N ASN A 21 -13.23 -21.99 -15.04
CA ASN A 21 -11.87 -22.16 -15.59
C ASN A 21 -11.06 -20.84 -15.55
N HIS A 22 -11.30 -20.01 -14.53
CA HIS A 22 -10.73 -18.68 -14.41
C HIS A 22 -9.22 -18.78 -14.09
N PRO A 23 -8.35 -17.90 -14.62
CA PRO A 23 -6.89 -18.03 -14.50
C PRO A 23 -6.30 -17.74 -13.10
N ILE A 24 -7.12 -17.69 -12.05
CA ILE A 24 -6.61 -17.51 -10.68
C ILE A 24 -6.15 -18.88 -10.17
N SER A 25 -4.89 -18.96 -9.79
CA SER A 25 -4.26 -20.15 -9.26
C SER A 25 -4.85 -20.53 -7.88
N PRO A 26 -4.90 -21.84 -7.57
CA PRO A 26 -5.26 -22.32 -6.23
C PRO A 26 -4.37 -21.72 -5.13
N LYS A 27 -3.12 -21.38 -5.45
CA LYS A 27 -2.19 -20.72 -4.53
C LYS A 27 -2.68 -19.33 -4.13
N ALA A 28 -3.11 -18.50 -5.09
CA ALA A 28 -3.63 -17.17 -4.79
C ALA A 28 -4.91 -17.23 -3.95
N ILE A 29 -5.79 -18.20 -4.23
CA ILE A 29 -7.00 -18.43 -3.43
C ILE A 29 -6.63 -18.81 -1.99
N LYS A 30 -5.69 -19.74 -1.82
CA LYS A 30 -5.23 -20.17 -0.50
C LYS A 30 -4.64 -19.00 0.30
N LEU A 31 -3.82 -18.16 -0.34
CA LEU A 31 -3.30 -16.93 0.28
C LEU A 31 -4.44 -15.99 0.70
N LEU A 32 -5.45 -15.77 -0.15
CA LEU A 32 -6.59 -14.94 0.21
C LEU A 32 -7.42 -15.51 1.37
N GLN A 33 -7.59 -16.83 1.44
CA GLN A 33 -8.24 -17.50 2.57
C GLN A 33 -7.43 -17.31 3.87
N ASP A 34 -6.11 -17.49 3.81
CA ASP A 34 -5.24 -17.35 4.98
C ASP A 34 -5.16 -15.89 5.46
N LEU A 35 -5.09 -14.92 4.54
CA LEU A 35 -5.13 -13.47 4.81
C LEU A 35 -6.47 -13.00 5.42
N ASN A 36 -7.56 -13.72 5.18
CA ASN A 36 -8.88 -13.43 5.73
C ASN A 36 -9.32 -14.42 6.82
N SER A 37 -8.39 -15.20 7.39
CA SER A 37 -8.70 -16.26 8.36
C SER A 37 -9.16 -15.71 9.72
N PHE A 38 -10.05 -16.43 10.39
CA PHE A 38 -10.57 -16.11 11.73
C PHE A 38 -10.37 -17.32 12.64
N SER A 39 -10.26 -17.05 13.93
CA SER A 39 -10.15 -18.06 14.99
C SER A 39 -11.33 -19.01 14.90
N THR A 40 -11.04 -20.30 15.03
CA THR A 40 -12.07 -21.35 15.11
C THR A 40 -12.59 -21.53 16.53
N ILE A 41 -11.90 -20.95 17.51
CA ILE A 41 -12.18 -21.10 18.95
C ILE A 41 -12.97 -19.89 19.45
N GLN A 42 -12.54 -18.69 19.10
CA GLN A 42 -13.20 -17.45 19.51
C GLN A 42 -13.99 -16.86 18.33
N ILE A 43 -15.28 -16.62 18.56
CA ILE A 43 -16.15 -16.05 17.54
C ILE A 43 -15.69 -14.63 17.23
N ASP A 44 -15.58 -14.34 15.94
CA ASP A 44 -15.24 -13.03 15.38
C ASP A 44 -13.84 -12.50 15.72
N GLU A 45 -12.96 -13.34 16.26
CA GLU A 45 -11.55 -13.01 16.47
C GLU A 45 -10.72 -13.34 15.21
N PRO A 46 -9.92 -12.40 14.66
CA PRO A 46 -8.96 -12.71 13.61
C PRO A 46 -7.94 -13.79 14.01
N GLU A 47 -7.60 -14.68 13.09
CA GLU A 47 -6.47 -15.61 13.30
C GLU A 47 -5.16 -14.90 12.93
N PHE A 48 -4.61 -14.14 13.88
CA PHE A 48 -3.49 -13.22 13.64
C PHE A 48 -2.24 -13.92 13.14
N GLU A 49 -1.85 -15.04 13.76
CA GLU A 49 -0.64 -15.77 13.38
C GLU A 49 -0.74 -16.28 11.94
N ARG A 50 -1.88 -16.84 11.56
CA ARG A 50 -2.10 -17.34 10.19
C ARG A 50 -2.07 -16.22 9.16
N ARG A 51 -2.66 -15.06 9.47
CA ARG A 51 -2.62 -13.88 8.59
C ARG A 51 -1.21 -13.34 8.46
N LEU A 52 -0.46 -13.22 9.55
CA LEU A 52 0.93 -12.77 9.54
C LEU A 52 1.83 -13.73 8.75
N ASN A 53 1.65 -15.04 8.92
CA ASN A 53 2.36 -16.04 8.12
C ASN A 53 2.03 -15.91 6.62
N ALA A 54 0.76 -15.69 6.27
CA ALA A 54 0.37 -15.46 4.87
C ALA A 54 1.04 -14.20 4.28
N PHE A 55 1.11 -13.12 5.05
CA PHE A 55 1.89 -11.94 4.64
C PHE A 55 3.39 -12.20 4.57
N SER A 56 3.95 -12.98 5.49
CA SER A 56 5.36 -13.36 5.47
C SER A 56 5.71 -14.10 4.17
N HIS A 57 4.88 -15.07 3.78
CA HIS A 57 5.00 -15.76 2.50
C HIS A 57 4.92 -14.77 1.33
N LEU A 58 3.96 -13.85 1.33
CA LEU A 58 3.81 -12.85 0.27
C LEU A 58 5.01 -11.88 0.17
N ASN A 59 5.65 -11.58 1.30
CA ASN A 59 6.76 -10.63 1.40
C ASN A 59 8.15 -11.25 1.18
N HIS A 60 8.29 -12.58 1.28
CA HIS A 60 9.58 -13.24 1.10
C HIS A 60 10.03 -13.19 -0.38
N ALA A 61 11.16 -12.54 -0.62
CA ALA A 61 11.66 -12.25 -1.96
C ALA A 61 12.21 -13.47 -2.72
N ASP A 62 12.71 -14.48 -1.99
CA ASP A 62 13.41 -15.65 -2.54
C ASP A 62 12.51 -16.85 -2.82
N ASP A 63 11.23 -16.75 -2.48
CA ASP A 63 10.28 -17.80 -2.82
C ASP A 63 9.88 -17.65 -4.29
N ALA A 64 10.62 -18.37 -5.16
CA ALA A 64 10.44 -18.45 -6.63
C ALA A 64 9.03 -18.87 -7.07
N SER A 65 8.13 -19.10 -6.13
CA SER A 65 6.71 -19.33 -6.33
C SER A 65 5.86 -18.04 -6.40
N HIS A 66 6.38 -16.86 -6.03
CA HIS A 66 5.66 -15.57 -6.14
C HIS A 66 5.93 -14.81 -7.45
N SER A 67 7.06 -15.09 -8.11
CA SER A 67 7.36 -14.65 -9.48
C SER A 67 6.42 -15.25 -10.54
N LYS A 68 5.45 -16.08 -10.11
CA LYS A 68 4.46 -16.76 -10.96
C LYS A 68 3.02 -16.27 -10.76
N LEU A 69 2.78 -15.29 -9.88
CA LEU A 69 1.44 -14.72 -9.72
C LEU A 69 1.08 -13.86 -10.93
N ALA A 70 -0.08 -14.13 -11.52
CA ALA A 70 -0.62 -13.38 -12.65
C ALA A 70 -1.07 -11.96 -12.23
N PRO A 71 -1.14 -10.99 -13.16
CA PRO A 71 -1.52 -9.61 -12.85
C PRO A 71 -2.84 -9.48 -12.08
N LYS A 72 -3.86 -10.28 -12.44
CA LYS A 72 -5.17 -10.30 -11.76
C LYS A 72 -5.11 -10.82 -10.33
N GLU A 73 -4.20 -11.75 -10.04
CA GLU A 73 -4.01 -12.27 -8.68
C GLU A 73 -3.37 -11.22 -7.79
N TRP A 74 -2.39 -10.48 -8.34
CA TRP A 74 -1.81 -9.31 -7.68
C TRP A 74 -2.86 -8.26 -7.38
N GLU A 75 -3.80 -7.99 -8.30
CA GLU A 75 -4.88 -7.04 -8.05
C GLU A 75 -5.69 -7.39 -6.79
N LEU A 76 -6.07 -8.66 -6.60
CA LEU A 76 -6.80 -9.12 -5.40
C LEU A 76 -5.97 -8.92 -4.13
N LEU A 77 -4.69 -9.27 -4.18
CA LEU A 77 -3.78 -9.13 -3.03
C LEU A 77 -3.49 -7.66 -2.69
N ILE A 78 -3.41 -6.79 -3.69
CA ILE A 78 -3.27 -5.33 -3.53
C ILE A 78 -4.53 -4.76 -2.88
N GLN A 79 -5.72 -5.15 -3.35
CA GLN A 79 -6.97 -4.68 -2.76
C GLN A 79 -7.09 -5.11 -1.29
N HIS A 80 -6.72 -6.35 -0.96
CA HIS A 80 -6.65 -6.81 0.43
C HIS A 80 -5.62 -6.00 1.25
N SER A 81 -4.41 -5.80 0.74
CA SER A 81 -3.37 -5.06 1.44
C SER A 81 -3.74 -3.58 1.63
N LEU A 82 -4.40 -2.96 0.64
CA LEU A 82 -4.96 -1.62 0.74
C LEU A 82 -6.12 -1.53 1.73
N PHE A 83 -6.86 -2.62 1.95
CA PHE A 83 -7.83 -2.69 3.03
C PHE A 83 -7.11 -2.76 4.38
N GLN A 84 -6.14 -3.67 4.53
CA GLN A 84 -5.43 -3.93 5.79
C GLN A 84 -4.56 -2.74 6.23
N ILE A 85 -3.97 -1.97 5.31
CA ILE A 85 -3.18 -0.76 5.66
C ILE A 85 -4.03 0.33 6.34
N ARG A 86 -5.36 0.28 6.19
CA ARG A 86 -6.31 1.21 6.80
C ARG A 86 -6.86 0.72 8.14
N ASP A 87 -6.44 -0.46 8.60
CA ASP A 87 -6.83 -1.03 9.88
C ASP A 87 -6.07 -0.30 11.01
N PRO A 88 -6.76 0.43 11.92
CA PRO A 88 -6.10 1.16 12.99
C PRO A 88 -5.59 0.25 14.11
N ASP A 89 -6.25 -0.88 14.33
CA ASP A 89 -6.11 -1.68 15.55
C ASP A 89 -4.88 -2.59 15.48
N GLU A 90 -4.52 -3.04 14.28
CA GLU A 90 -3.53 -4.11 14.09
C GLU A 90 -2.23 -3.63 13.45
N LEU A 91 -1.30 -3.13 14.27
CA LEU A 91 -0.01 -2.58 13.82
C LEU A 91 0.79 -3.56 12.95
N SER A 92 0.95 -4.80 13.40
CA SER A 92 1.77 -5.81 12.70
C SER A 92 1.20 -6.14 11.32
N LEU A 93 -0.12 -6.36 11.22
CA LEU A 93 -0.78 -6.61 9.95
C LEU A 93 -0.73 -5.39 9.02
N ARG A 94 -0.85 -4.18 9.58
CA ARG A 94 -0.75 -2.92 8.83
C ARG A 94 0.64 -2.77 8.20
N GLY A 95 1.71 -3.00 8.96
CA GLY A 95 3.08 -2.98 8.47
C GLY A 95 3.37 -4.08 7.44
N SER A 96 2.87 -5.29 7.67
CA SER A 96 2.96 -6.40 6.71
C SER A 96 2.26 -6.09 5.37
N ALA A 97 1.11 -5.43 5.42
CA ALA A 97 0.39 -4.99 4.23
C ALA A 97 1.14 -3.88 3.47
N ALA A 98 1.76 -2.94 4.19
CA ALA A 98 2.63 -1.92 3.58
C ALA A 98 3.83 -2.58 2.87
N SER A 99 4.47 -3.57 3.50
CA SER A 99 5.54 -4.37 2.87
C SER A 99 5.06 -5.08 1.60
N ALA A 100 3.86 -5.68 1.61
CA ALA A 100 3.32 -6.40 0.46
C ALA A 100 3.06 -5.45 -0.73
N LEU A 101 2.60 -4.23 -0.44
CA LEU A 101 2.44 -3.17 -1.44
C LEU A 101 3.79 -2.70 -2.00
N CYS A 102 4.83 -2.57 -1.15
CA CYS A 102 6.20 -2.30 -1.59
C CYS A 102 6.73 -3.40 -2.52
N ARG A 103 6.48 -4.67 -2.20
CA ARG A 103 6.86 -5.81 -3.03
C ARG A 103 6.18 -5.78 -4.40
N PHE A 104 4.89 -5.44 -4.45
CA PHE A 104 4.21 -5.24 -5.73
C PHE A 104 4.86 -4.13 -6.56
N LEU A 105 5.34 -3.04 -5.94
CA LEU A 105 6.04 -1.97 -6.66
C LEU A 105 7.36 -2.44 -7.27
N GLU A 106 8.10 -3.33 -6.61
CA GLU A 106 9.29 -3.97 -7.19
C GLU A 106 8.95 -4.82 -8.41
N LEU A 107 7.86 -5.59 -8.32
CA LEU A 107 7.35 -6.38 -9.45
C LEU A 107 6.89 -5.48 -10.60
N ALA A 108 6.14 -4.41 -10.31
CA ALA A 108 5.68 -3.46 -11.31
C ALA A 108 6.83 -2.68 -11.96
N GLU A 109 7.95 -2.45 -11.27
CA GLU A 109 9.11 -1.79 -11.86
C GLU A 109 9.83 -2.72 -12.88
N SER A 110 9.92 -4.00 -12.55
CA SER A 110 10.58 -5.02 -13.38
C SER A 110 9.68 -5.61 -14.47
N ASN A 111 8.37 -5.44 -14.38
CA ASN A 111 7.40 -5.98 -15.32
C ASN A 111 6.69 -4.87 -16.14
N PRO A 112 6.97 -4.74 -17.45
CA PRO A 112 6.34 -3.75 -18.31
C PRO A 112 4.90 -4.14 -18.76
N ASP A 113 4.36 -5.26 -18.28
CA ASP A 113 2.99 -5.70 -18.59
C ASP A 113 1.95 -4.59 -18.35
N SER A 114 1.11 -4.35 -19.35
CA SER A 114 0.14 -3.26 -19.35
C SER A 114 -0.92 -3.40 -18.24
N GLU A 115 -1.32 -4.62 -17.88
CA GLU A 115 -2.30 -4.85 -16.81
C GLU A 115 -1.68 -4.50 -15.44
N VAL A 116 -0.43 -4.89 -15.20
CA VAL A 116 0.29 -4.54 -13.95
C VAL A 116 0.43 -3.03 -13.81
N GLN A 117 0.85 -2.35 -14.88
CA GLN A 117 0.96 -0.89 -14.90
C GLN A 117 -0.41 -0.20 -14.72
N MET A 118 -1.46 -0.78 -15.29
CA MET A 118 -2.83 -0.28 -15.15
C MET A 118 -3.32 -0.42 -13.70
N THR A 119 -3.09 -1.57 -13.06
CA THR A 119 -3.41 -1.81 -11.65
C THR A 119 -2.69 -0.81 -10.74
N LEU A 120 -1.40 -0.56 -10.98
CA LEU A 120 -0.66 0.48 -10.26
C LEU A 120 -1.33 1.86 -10.40
N LYS A 121 -1.60 2.28 -11.65
CA LYS A 121 -2.08 3.62 -11.98
C LYS A 121 -3.54 3.86 -11.55
N VAL A 122 -4.41 2.88 -11.69
CA VAL A 122 -5.87 3.02 -11.53
C VAL A 122 -6.37 2.49 -10.19
N VAL A 123 -5.71 1.47 -9.62
CA VAL A 123 -6.14 0.88 -8.34
C VAL A 123 -5.27 1.39 -7.20
N MET A 124 -3.96 1.17 -7.27
CA MET A 124 -3.06 1.38 -6.13
C MET A 124 -2.85 2.86 -5.81
N ILE A 125 -2.40 3.67 -6.78
CA ILE A 125 -2.09 5.09 -6.53
C ILE A 125 -3.31 5.90 -6.06
N PRO A 126 -4.51 5.76 -6.68
CA PRO A 126 -5.71 6.44 -6.19
C PRO A 126 -6.12 5.98 -4.78
N SER A 127 -5.96 4.69 -4.47
CA SER A 127 -6.28 4.15 -3.14
C SER A 127 -5.33 4.66 -2.06
N LEU A 128 -4.03 4.75 -2.35
CA LEU A 128 -3.05 5.37 -1.45
C LEU A 128 -3.35 6.85 -1.21
N LYS A 129 -3.66 7.62 -2.27
CA LYS A 129 -4.10 9.02 -2.15
C LYS A 129 -5.34 9.15 -1.26
N LYS A 130 -6.30 8.21 -1.34
CA LYS A 130 -7.48 8.19 -0.47
C LYS A 130 -7.11 7.88 0.97
N ALA A 131 -6.26 6.89 1.21
CA ALA A 131 -5.82 6.50 2.55
C ALA A 131 -4.96 7.60 3.23
N LEU A 132 -4.23 8.40 2.45
CA LEU A 132 -3.46 9.55 2.92
C LEU A 132 -4.31 10.64 3.58
N ARG A 133 -5.61 10.71 3.25
CA ARG A 133 -6.58 11.63 3.84
C ARG A 133 -7.13 11.15 5.19
N SER A 134 -6.75 9.95 5.65
CA SER A 134 -7.17 9.42 6.95
C SER A 134 -6.88 10.42 8.07
N LYS A 135 -7.77 10.51 9.06
CA LYS A 135 -7.55 11.32 10.28
C LYS A 135 -6.50 10.70 11.20
N LEU A 136 -6.27 9.40 11.09
CA LEU A 136 -5.35 8.65 11.95
C LEU A 136 -3.92 8.75 11.40
N GLU A 137 -3.02 9.30 12.22
CA GLU A 137 -1.61 9.47 11.85
C GLU A 137 -0.94 8.13 11.53
N ILE A 138 -1.24 7.08 12.30
CA ILE A 138 -0.69 5.74 12.11
C ILE A 138 -0.99 5.16 10.71
N ILE A 139 -2.16 5.46 10.13
CA ILE A 139 -2.50 5.04 8.77
C ILE A 139 -1.74 5.90 7.76
N ARG A 140 -1.67 7.23 7.97
CA ARG A 140 -0.94 8.13 7.08
C ARG A 140 0.55 7.78 7.02
N GLN A 141 1.16 7.41 8.14
CA GLN A 141 2.55 6.97 8.23
C GLN A 141 2.81 5.75 7.33
N GLU A 142 1.99 4.70 7.44
CA GLU A 142 2.16 3.48 6.64
C GLU A 142 1.94 3.73 5.14
N VAL A 143 0.93 4.53 4.79
CA VAL A 143 0.68 4.92 3.40
C VAL A 143 1.87 5.70 2.82
N LEU A 144 2.49 6.57 3.63
CA LEU A 144 3.68 7.29 3.22
C LEU A 144 4.89 6.38 3.02
N THR A 145 5.05 5.32 3.82
CA THR A 145 6.06 4.29 3.59
C THR A 145 5.90 3.64 2.22
N VAL A 146 4.67 3.33 1.81
CA VAL A 146 4.41 2.75 0.48
C VAL A 146 4.65 3.78 -0.63
N LEU A 147 4.20 5.03 -0.46
CA LEU A 147 4.48 6.11 -1.41
C LEU A 147 5.99 6.39 -1.53
N ALA A 148 6.74 6.23 -0.44
CA ALA A 148 8.19 6.30 -0.41
C ALA A 148 8.84 5.34 -1.36
N CYS A 149 8.45 4.07 -1.22
CA CYS A 149 8.87 3.02 -2.11
C CYS A 149 8.47 3.36 -3.55
N ALA A 150 7.23 3.79 -3.80
CA ALA A 150 6.76 4.10 -5.15
C ALA A 150 7.55 5.24 -5.84
N VAL A 151 7.91 6.29 -5.10
CA VAL A 151 8.69 7.42 -5.63
C VAL A 151 10.13 7.03 -5.92
N ALA A 152 10.73 6.15 -5.11
CA ALA A 152 12.08 5.62 -5.33
C ALA A 152 12.21 4.77 -6.61
N LYS A 153 11.08 4.27 -7.13
CA LYS A 153 10.99 3.36 -8.27
C LYS A 153 10.72 4.08 -9.59
N GLN A 154 10.91 3.37 -10.71
CA GLN A 154 10.77 3.85 -12.07
C GLN A 154 9.41 3.59 -12.72
N PHE A 155 8.46 4.51 -12.55
CA PHE A 155 7.14 4.46 -13.18
C PHE A 155 6.86 5.64 -14.12
N PRO A 156 7.28 5.59 -15.41
CA PRO A 156 7.06 6.66 -16.38
C PRO A 156 5.57 7.03 -16.58
N ALA A 157 4.67 6.06 -16.42
CA ALA A 157 3.23 6.22 -16.59
C ALA A 157 2.55 7.05 -15.48
N VAL A 158 3.24 7.31 -14.36
CA VAL A 158 2.70 8.03 -13.20
C VAL A 158 3.50 9.30 -12.94
N SER A 159 3.08 10.38 -13.61
CA SER A 159 3.80 11.67 -13.59
C SER A 159 4.01 12.24 -12.19
N GLU A 160 3.05 12.04 -11.28
CA GLU A 160 3.14 12.54 -9.89
C GLU A 160 4.29 11.89 -9.10
N LEU A 161 4.55 10.59 -9.33
CA LEU A 161 5.67 9.91 -8.68
C LEU A 161 7.01 10.42 -9.21
N LYS A 162 7.11 10.66 -10.52
CA LYS A 162 8.30 11.23 -11.16
C LYS A 162 8.64 12.60 -10.57
N GLU A 163 7.65 13.45 -10.33
CA GLU A 163 7.86 14.80 -9.79
C GLU A 163 8.31 14.78 -8.34
N MET A 164 7.74 13.90 -7.52
CA MET A 164 8.11 13.77 -6.12
C MET A 164 9.53 13.22 -5.92
N ARG A 165 10.20 12.72 -6.96
CA ARG A 165 11.59 12.26 -6.85
C ARG A 165 12.58 13.32 -6.41
N CYS A 166 12.30 14.59 -6.70
CA CYS A 166 13.14 15.70 -6.24
C CYS A 166 13.21 15.78 -4.70
N LEU A 167 12.25 15.16 -4.01
CA LEU A 167 12.17 15.10 -2.55
C LEU A 167 12.97 13.92 -1.95
N LEU A 168 13.44 12.98 -2.78
CA LEU A 168 14.31 11.90 -2.31
C LEU A 168 15.70 12.45 -1.98
N VAL A 169 16.23 12.06 -0.82
CA VAL A 169 17.61 12.37 -0.41
C VAL A 169 18.51 11.28 -0.99
N LYS A 170 19.52 11.66 -1.77
CA LYS A 170 20.51 10.70 -2.29
C LYS A 170 21.22 9.99 -1.14
N GLY A 171 21.23 8.66 -1.17
CA GLY A 171 21.97 7.82 -0.21
C GLY A 171 21.20 7.46 1.07
N ASP A 172 19.99 7.99 1.26
CA ASP A 172 19.15 7.63 2.40
C ASP A 172 18.13 6.57 1.98
N LYS A 173 18.37 5.31 2.36
CA LYS A 173 17.41 4.21 2.15
C LYS A 173 16.10 4.46 2.91
N GLU A 174 16.14 5.32 3.93
CA GLU A 174 14.96 5.90 4.53
C GLU A 174 14.61 7.18 3.79
N ALA A 175 13.78 7.09 2.77
CA ALA A 175 13.17 8.28 2.19
C ALA A 175 12.37 8.97 3.32
N LYS A 176 12.94 10.06 3.85
CA LYS A 176 12.43 10.80 5.01
C LYS A 176 11.18 11.59 4.61
N TYR A 177 10.02 10.93 4.64
CA TYR A 177 8.74 11.62 4.50
C TYR A 177 8.40 12.43 5.76
N ILE A 178 7.50 13.40 5.57
CA ILE A 178 7.04 14.42 6.53
C ILE A 178 6.60 13.87 7.91
N TYR A 179 6.41 12.55 8.04
CA TYR A 179 5.90 11.88 9.24
C TYR A 179 6.91 10.96 9.93
N HIS A 180 8.21 11.19 9.78
CA HIS A 180 9.16 10.51 10.67
C HIS A 180 8.79 10.77 12.14
N ILE A 181 8.93 9.77 13.02
CA ILE A 181 8.64 9.89 14.47
C ILE A 181 9.43 11.03 15.18
N GLN A 182 10.46 11.59 14.54
CA GLN A 182 11.33 12.62 15.09
C GLN A 182 11.01 14.00 14.50
N ALA A 183 10.66 14.97 15.35
CA ALA A 183 10.26 16.33 14.94
C ALA A 183 11.30 17.04 14.04
N HIS A 184 12.59 16.88 14.33
CA HIS A 184 13.66 17.44 13.50
C HIS A 184 13.57 16.96 12.06
N ARG A 185 13.39 15.65 11.83
CA ARG A 185 13.26 15.09 10.48
C ARG A 185 12.01 15.62 9.75
N ARG A 186 10.91 15.90 10.48
CA ARG A 186 9.71 16.54 9.91
C ARG A 186 9.99 17.96 9.39
N ILE A 187 10.68 18.78 10.18
CA ILE A 187 11.06 20.15 9.80
C ILE A 187 11.95 20.14 8.55
N TRP A 188 12.92 19.22 8.48
CA TRP A 188 13.78 19.09 7.31
C TRP A 188 13.01 18.69 6.05
N ALA A 189 12.09 17.74 6.15
CA ALA A 189 11.25 17.35 5.02
C ALA A 189 10.36 18.50 4.52
N LEU A 190 9.81 19.32 5.44
CA LEU A 190 9.02 20.50 5.09
C LEU A 190 9.86 21.60 4.43
N ARG A 191 11.06 21.89 4.96
CA ARG A 191 11.99 22.83 4.32
C ARG A 191 12.37 22.39 2.91
N ARG A 192 12.63 21.10 2.72
CA ARG A 192 12.90 20.53 1.39
C ARG A 192 11.71 20.72 0.46
N LEU A 193 10.49 20.43 0.94
CA LEU A 193 9.27 20.64 0.17
C LEU A 193 9.11 22.11 -0.27
N CYS A 194 9.35 23.07 0.63
CA CYS A 194 9.35 24.50 0.29
C CYS A 194 10.36 24.82 -0.81
N ASN A 195 11.64 24.47 -0.62
CA ASN A 195 12.70 24.77 -1.58
C ASN A 195 12.41 24.17 -2.97
N GLU A 196 11.92 22.94 -3.04
CA GLU A 196 11.61 22.27 -4.30
C GLU A 196 10.33 22.83 -4.98
N THR A 197 9.41 23.37 -4.18
CA THR A 197 8.23 24.10 -4.67
C THR A 197 8.62 25.45 -5.24
N GLU A 198 9.45 26.23 -4.54
CA GLU A 198 9.98 27.51 -5.01
C GLU A 198 10.82 27.36 -6.29
N ALA A 199 11.56 26.26 -6.41
CA ALA A 199 12.30 25.93 -7.62
C ALA A 199 11.41 25.48 -8.81
N GLY A 200 10.08 25.47 -8.66
CA GLY A 200 9.13 25.10 -9.71
C GLY A 200 9.14 23.62 -10.08
N ARG A 201 9.73 22.74 -9.26
CA ARG A 201 9.86 21.30 -9.56
C ARG A 201 8.62 20.49 -9.18
N LEU A 202 7.70 21.06 -8.41
CA LEU A 202 6.45 20.44 -8.00
C LEU A 202 5.26 21.21 -8.55
N ARG A 203 4.38 20.52 -9.31
CA ARG A 203 3.15 21.11 -9.83
C ARG A 203 2.09 21.25 -8.72
N SER A 204 1.21 22.25 -8.86
CA SER A 204 0.09 22.50 -7.95
C SER A 204 -0.77 21.25 -7.70
N LYS A 205 -0.95 20.40 -8.73
CA LYS A 205 -1.68 19.12 -8.61
C LYS A 205 -1.05 18.19 -7.58
N VAL A 206 0.28 18.02 -7.57
CA VAL A 206 0.98 17.16 -6.61
C VAL A 206 0.87 17.75 -5.20
N LEU A 207 1.05 19.06 -5.05
CA LEU A 207 0.90 19.77 -3.78
C LEU A 207 -0.50 19.56 -3.18
N LEU A 208 -1.55 19.76 -3.98
CA LEU A 208 -2.94 19.63 -3.54
C LEU A 208 -3.33 18.19 -3.20
N HIS A 209 -2.92 17.20 -3.99
CA HIS A 209 -3.37 15.82 -3.80
C HIS A 209 -2.51 15.00 -2.84
N MET A 210 -1.22 15.34 -2.68
CA MET A 210 -0.29 14.57 -1.84
C MET A 210 0.06 15.30 -0.54
N PHE A 211 0.25 16.62 -0.56
CA PHE A 211 0.79 17.35 0.59
C PHE A 211 -0.27 18.07 1.41
N VAL A 212 -1.31 18.65 0.80
CA VAL A 212 -2.40 19.29 1.57
C VAL A 212 -3.08 18.34 2.57
N PRO A 213 -3.42 17.08 2.22
CA PRO A 213 -3.96 16.13 3.20
C PRO A 213 -3.06 15.90 4.40
N LEU A 214 -1.74 16.00 4.20
CA LEU A 214 -0.75 15.79 5.23
C LEU A 214 -0.58 17.00 6.15
N LEU A 215 -0.67 18.20 5.58
CA LEU A 215 -0.49 19.45 6.34
C LEU A 215 -1.76 19.80 7.11
N THR A 216 -2.93 19.60 6.52
CA THR A 216 -4.23 19.89 7.16
C THR A 216 -4.39 19.18 8.51
N HIS A 217 -4.07 17.88 8.58
CA HIS A 217 -4.18 17.12 9.84
C HIS A 217 -3.10 17.44 10.89
N ASN A 218 -1.98 18.03 10.48
CA ASN A 218 -0.86 18.34 11.38
C ASN A 218 -0.89 19.76 11.93
N PHE A 219 -1.49 20.70 11.21
CA PHE A 219 -1.39 22.14 11.50
C PHE A 219 -2.73 22.81 11.74
N LEU A 220 -3.85 22.24 11.31
CA LEU A 220 -5.15 22.78 11.67
C LEU A 220 -5.49 22.35 13.11
N PRO A 221 -5.99 23.27 13.96
CA PRO A 221 -6.51 22.91 15.27
C PRO A 221 -7.52 21.77 15.12
N LYS A 222 -7.42 20.77 15.99
CA LYS A 222 -8.54 19.83 16.15
C LYS A 222 -9.65 20.63 16.81
N ASP A 223 -10.75 20.86 16.09
CA ASP A 223 -11.96 21.37 16.72
C ASP A 223 -12.25 20.48 17.94
N SER A 224 -12.27 21.13 19.10
CA SER A 224 -12.38 20.52 20.43
C SER A 224 -13.79 19.99 20.67
#